data_AF-A0A957D136-F1
#
_entry.id   AF-A0A957D136-F1
#
_cell.length_a   1.000
_cell.length_b   1.000
_cell.length_c   1.000
_cell.angle_alpha   90.00
_cell.angle_beta   90.00
_cell.angle_gamma   90.00
#
_symmetry.space_group_name_H-M   'P 1'
#
loop_
_entity.id
_entity.type
_entity.pdbx_description
1 polymer ?
#
loop_
_entity_poly.entity_id
_entity_poly.type
_entity_poly.pdbx_seq_one_letter_code
_entity_poly.pdbx_strand_id
1 'polypeptide(L)'
;MKNLNRRQITGWIAVGVSTVITCFWAFWGIIENFHEGWYYESWLSNVGLMFAQYLSPMLLFMGVTLISIFWPRLGGSLHAVLALLAIWFFQAFSNAATFLLIVPLLGLGGLYWYGRFHPRKVAVYLIVGLPLLTLILSGAEPVFRVSQRVNDGNLQARLVSGNEVTFTWAPDGPGWPREGRDWREAQQACAHLSEDGLSLADTTQDIWRLPTVDEAVRSMSRYGRNSGGNWDAETSKAIYETTPDKESPLWNVHSQVIYWWTATEVNEEQAYMIAYDGQVWPRSKQFGPAYLGFRCVK
;
A
#
# COMPACT_ATOMS: atom_id res chain seq x y z
N MET A 1 -6.56 -32.89 -34.29
CA MET A 1 -6.34 -32.49 -32.89
C MET A 1 -6.98 -33.54 -31.99
N LYS A 2 -6.30 -34.10 -30.98
CA LYS A 2 -6.94 -35.05 -30.04
C LYS A 2 -7.98 -34.29 -29.20
N ASN A 3 -9.23 -34.75 -29.21
CA ASN A 3 -10.27 -34.16 -28.36
C ASN A 3 -9.92 -34.41 -26.89
N LEU A 4 -9.78 -33.33 -26.13
CA LEU A 4 -9.59 -33.41 -24.68
C LEU A 4 -10.85 -33.98 -24.04
N ASN A 5 -10.69 -34.90 -23.08
CA ASN A 5 -11.81 -35.37 -22.27
C ASN A 5 -12.28 -34.22 -21.34
N ARG A 6 -13.57 -34.19 -20.98
CA ARG A 6 -14.16 -33.27 -19.99
C ARG A 6 -13.29 -33.11 -18.75
N ARG A 7 -12.74 -34.19 -18.17
CA ARG A 7 -11.83 -34.11 -17.00
C ARG A 7 -10.55 -33.30 -17.28
N GLN A 8 -10.03 -33.37 -18.50
CA GLN A 8 -8.86 -32.59 -18.92
C GLN A 8 -9.20 -31.13 -19.11
N ILE A 9 -10.35 -30.84 -19.72
CA ILE A 9 -10.85 -29.47 -19.86
C ILE A 9 -11.03 -28.85 -18.48
N THR A 10 -11.72 -29.54 -17.56
CA THR A 10 -11.90 -29.08 -16.17
C THR A 10 -10.57 -28.85 -15.46
N GLY A 11 -9.61 -29.76 -15.63
CA GLY A 11 -8.28 -29.60 -15.04
C GLY A 11 -7.52 -28.38 -15.56
N TRP A 12 -7.60 -28.10 -16.87
CA TRP A 12 -6.98 -26.92 -17.47
C TRP A 12 -7.69 -25.62 -17.10
N ILE A 13 -9.02 -25.63 -16.95
CA ILE A 13 -9.77 -24.50 -16.41
C ILE A 13 -9.29 -24.19 -14.98
N ALA A 14 -9.15 -25.21 -14.13
CA ALA A 14 -8.66 -25.04 -12.76
C ALA A 14 -7.27 -24.37 -12.75
N VAL A 15 -6.33 -24.88 -13.55
CA VAL A 15 -4.97 -24.32 -13.66
C VAL A 15 -5.00 -22.89 -14.18
N GLY A 16 -5.80 -22.61 -15.22
CA GLY A 16 -5.92 -21.27 -15.79
C GLY A 16 -6.44 -20.26 -14.77
N VAL A 17 -7.54 -20.58 -14.08
CA VAL A 17 -8.12 -19.71 -13.05
C VAL A 17 -7.15 -19.50 -11.89
N SER A 18 -6.53 -20.57 -11.37
CA SER A 18 -5.50 -20.46 -10.32
C SER A 18 -4.32 -19.60 -10.74
N THR A 19 -3.89 -19.70 -12.01
CA THR A 19 -2.77 -18.91 -12.53
C THR A 19 -3.13 -17.44 -12.58
N VAL A 20 -4.32 -17.08 -13.07
CA VAL A 20 -4.81 -15.69 -13.08
C VAL A 20 -4.89 -15.12 -11.67
N ILE A 21 -5.46 -15.86 -10.72
CA ILE A 21 -5.52 -15.43 -9.31
C ILE A 21 -4.12 -15.23 -8.73
N THR A 22 -3.19 -16.15 -9.02
CA THR A 22 -1.81 -16.05 -8.50
C THR A 22 -1.06 -14.87 -9.13
N CYS A 23 -1.23 -14.61 -10.43
CA CYS A 23 -0.70 -13.43 -11.10
C CYS A 23 -1.29 -12.13 -10.55
N PHE A 24 -2.59 -12.09 -10.25
CA PHE A 24 -3.23 -10.94 -9.62
C PHE A 24 -2.58 -10.62 -8.26
N TRP A 25 -2.40 -11.62 -7.41
CA TRP A 25 -1.74 -11.43 -6.13
C TRP A 25 -0.24 -11.11 -6.25
N ALA A 26 0.43 -11.62 -7.29
CA ALA A 26 1.81 -11.25 -7.59
C ALA A 26 1.92 -9.75 -7.95
N PHE A 27 1.03 -9.28 -8.85
CA PHE A 27 0.93 -7.89 -9.27
C PHE A 27 0.61 -6.96 -8.09
N TRP A 28 -0.47 -7.26 -7.36
CA TRP A 28 -0.91 -6.45 -6.23
C TRP A 28 0.15 -6.43 -5.13
N GLY A 29 0.64 -7.61 -4.72
CA GLY A 29 1.60 -7.75 -3.64
C GLY A 29 2.91 -7.00 -3.90
N ILE A 30 3.47 -7.09 -5.12
CA ILE A 30 4.75 -6.42 -5.40
C ILE A 30 4.61 -4.90 -5.47
N ILE A 31 3.49 -4.38 -5.99
CA ILE A 31 3.22 -2.94 -6.05
C ILE A 31 3.02 -2.39 -4.64
N GLU A 32 2.15 -3.01 -3.85
CA GLU A 32 1.88 -2.60 -2.46
C GLU A 32 3.13 -2.69 -1.59
N ASN A 33 3.99 -3.69 -1.79
CA ASN A 33 5.25 -3.80 -1.08
C ASN A 33 6.14 -2.55 -1.26
N PHE A 34 6.25 -2.02 -2.47
CA PHE A 34 7.05 -0.82 -2.73
C PHE A 34 6.26 0.48 -2.54
N HIS A 35 4.93 0.42 -2.50
CA HIS A 35 4.08 1.56 -2.18
C HIS A 35 4.08 1.85 -0.68
N GLU A 36 3.86 0.82 0.15
CA GLU A 36 3.65 0.94 1.59
C GLU A 36 4.70 0.22 2.44
N GLY A 37 5.23 -0.91 1.97
CA GLY A 37 6.03 -1.83 2.78
C GLY A 37 7.54 -1.56 2.84
N TRP A 38 8.09 -0.79 1.89
CA TRP A 38 9.53 -0.60 1.75
C TRP A 38 10.02 0.65 2.48
N TYR A 39 10.11 0.55 3.80
CA TYR A 39 10.54 1.66 4.67
C TYR A 39 11.55 1.27 5.76
N TYR A 40 11.88 0.00 5.97
CA TYR A 40 12.92 -0.32 6.96
C TYR A 40 14.29 0.15 6.48
N GLU A 41 15.15 0.57 7.40
CA GLU A 41 16.58 0.77 7.11
C GLU A 41 17.27 -0.56 6.78
N SER A 42 16.87 -1.63 7.47
CA SER A 42 17.36 -2.98 7.23
C SER A 42 16.76 -3.58 5.96
N TRP A 43 17.63 -3.93 5.01
CA TRP A 43 17.25 -4.66 3.80
C TRP A 43 16.55 -5.99 4.12
N LEU A 44 17.05 -6.73 5.12
CA LEU A 44 16.46 -8.01 5.53
C LEU A 44 15.04 -7.83 6.08
N SER A 45 14.78 -6.74 6.80
CA SER A 45 13.44 -6.46 7.32
C SER A 45 12.46 -6.14 6.18
N ASN A 46 12.88 -5.36 5.18
CA ASN A 46 12.06 -5.09 4.00
C ASN A 46 11.76 -6.35 3.20
N VAL A 47 12.77 -7.20 2.95
CA VAL A 47 12.58 -8.46 2.25
C VAL A 47 11.71 -9.44 3.04
N GLY A 48 11.90 -9.49 4.37
CA GLY A 48 11.05 -10.26 5.26
C GLY A 48 9.59 -9.83 5.17
N LEU A 49 9.32 -8.52 5.23
CA LEU A 49 7.98 -7.96 5.10
C LEU A 49 7.37 -8.24 3.72
N MET A 50 8.16 -8.09 2.65
CA MET A 50 7.77 -8.39 1.28
C MET A 50 7.20 -9.81 1.16
N PHE A 51 7.91 -10.82 1.70
CA PHE A 51 7.45 -12.20 1.61
C PHE A 51 6.34 -12.54 2.61
N ALA A 52 6.44 -12.06 3.85
CA ALA A 52 5.50 -12.42 4.91
C ALA A 52 4.13 -11.75 4.75
N GLN A 53 4.11 -10.47 4.38
CA GLN A 53 2.88 -9.68 4.32
C GLN A 53 2.36 -9.53 2.89
N TYR A 54 3.21 -9.11 1.96
CA TYR A 54 2.74 -8.67 0.65
C TYR A 54 2.66 -9.79 -0.41
N LEU A 55 3.63 -10.70 -0.43
CA LEU A 55 3.67 -11.83 -1.37
C LEU A 55 3.07 -13.12 -0.81
N SER A 56 2.71 -13.16 0.48
CA SER A 56 2.16 -14.37 1.10
C SER A 56 0.86 -14.87 0.45
N PRO A 57 -0.08 -14.02 -0.04
CA PRO A 57 -1.23 -14.51 -0.79
C PRO A 57 -0.81 -15.22 -2.09
N MET A 58 0.10 -14.62 -2.86
CA MET A 58 0.62 -15.22 -4.09
C MET A 58 1.25 -16.59 -3.80
N LEU A 59 2.14 -16.66 -2.80
CA LEU A 59 2.84 -17.89 -2.43
C LEU A 59 1.87 -18.98 -1.94
N LEU A 60 0.84 -18.60 -1.17
CA LEU A 60 -0.19 -19.52 -0.70
C LEU A 60 -0.98 -20.13 -1.87
N PHE A 61 -1.51 -19.30 -2.77
CA PHE A 61 -2.26 -19.78 -3.94
C PHE A 61 -1.40 -20.62 -4.88
N MET A 62 -0.14 -20.22 -5.10
CA MET A 62 0.82 -20.98 -5.88
C MET A 62 1.08 -22.35 -5.26
N GLY A 63 1.39 -22.40 -3.96
CA GLY A 63 1.69 -23.63 -3.24
C GLY A 63 0.53 -24.61 -3.21
N VAL A 64 -0.68 -24.13 -2.90
CA VAL A 64 -1.89 -24.97 -2.87
C VAL A 64 -2.22 -25.46 -4.28
N THR A 65 -2.03 -24.64 -5.32
CA THR A 65 -2.22 -25.07 -6.71
C THR A 65 -1.21 -26.14 -7.11
N LEU A 66 0.06 -26.02 -6.72
CA LEU A 66 1.07 -27.05 -6.96
C LEU A 66 0.68 -28.37 -6.27
N ILE A 67 0.21 -28.32 -5.01
CA ILE A 67 -0.32 -29.51 -4.32
C ILE A 67 -1.53 -30.09 -5.06
N SER A 68 -2.47 -29.26 -5.51
CA SER A 68 -3.59 -29.69 -6.35
C SER A 68 -3.15 -30.30 -7.66
N ILE A 69 -2.00 -29.89 -8.20
CA ILE A 69 -1.48 -30.45 -9.43
C ILE A 69 -0.97 -31.88 -9.21
N PHE A 70 -0.21 -32.11 -8.14
CA PHE A 70 0.38 -33.42 -7.87
C PHE A 70 -0.58 -34.38 -7.17
N TRP A 71 -1.45 -33.86 -6.29
CA TRP A 71 -2.40 -34.60 -5.47
C TRP A 71 -3.78 -33.93 -5.49
N PRO A 72 -4.57 -34.09 -6.57
CA PRO A 72 -5.77 -33.26 -6.78
C PRO A 72 -6.84 -33.37 -5.69
N ARG A 73 -6.97 -34.54 -5.05
CA ARG A 73 -7.90 -34.70 -3.91
C ARG A 73 -7.42 -33.94 -2.68
N LEU A 74 -6.13 -34.08 -2.34
CA LEU A 74 -5.55 -33.35 -1.20
C LEU A 74 -5.62 -31.84 -1.44
N GLY A 75 -5.22 -31.37 -2.62
CA GLY A 75 -5.31 -29.96 -2.98
C GLY A 75 -6.75 -29.43 -3.01
N GLY A 76 -7.71 -30.24 -3.49
CA GLY A 76 -9.13 -29.91 -3.39
C GLY A 76 -9.62 -29.75 -1.95
N SER A 77 -9.21 -30.64 -1.04
CA SER A 77 -9.47 -30.50 0.40
C SER A 77 -8.83 -29.25 0.99
N LEU A 78 -7.59 -28.92 0.62
CA LEU A 78 -6.90 -27.73 1.12
C LEU A 78 -7.61 -26.44 0.73
N HIS A 79 -8.15 -26.34 -0.49
CA HIS A 79 -8.96 -25.20 -0.90
C HIS A 79 -10.22 -25.04 -0.03
N ALA A 80 -10.87 -26.15 0.34
CA ALA A 80 -12.01 -26.12 1.25
C ALA A 80 -11.60 -25.67 2.68
N VAL A 81 -10.46 -26.15 3.17
CA VAL A 81 -9.90 -25.69 4.46
C VAL A 81 -9.60 -24.19 4.43
N LEU A 82 -8.98 -23.69 3.35
CA LEU A 82 -8.72 -22.25 3.19
C LEU A 82 -10.00 -21.43 3.12
N ALA A 83 -11.05 -21.94 2.46
CA ALA A 83 -12.35 -21.28 2.44
C ALA A 83 -12.97 -21.19 3.86
N LEU A 84 -12.86 -22.24 4.66
CA LEU A 84 -13.31 -22.23 6.07
C LEU A 84 -12.50 -21.26 6.93
N LEU A 85 -11.17 -21.21 6.74
CA LEU A 85 -10.32 -20.24 7.41
C LEU A 85 -10.69 -18.81 7.02
N ALA A 86 -10.98 -18.54 5.74
CA ALA A 86 -11.43 -17.24 5.27
C ALA A 86 -12.80 -16.85 5.86
N ILE A 87 -13.74 -17.81 5.97
CA ILE A 87 -15.05 -17.60 6.63
C ILE A 87 -14.85 -17.10 8.06
N TRP A 88 -13.99 -17.80 8.80
CA TRP A 88 -13.71 -17.48 10.20
C TRP A 88 -12.96 -16.16 10.35
N PHE A 89 -11.84 -15.98 9.62
CA PHE A 89 -10.95 -14.85 9.77
C PHE A 89 -11.60 -13.52 9.36
N PHE A 90 -12.34 -13.50 8.25
CA PHE A 90 -13.00 -12.29 7.75
C PHE A 90 -14.44 -12.12 8.24
N GLN A 91 -14.92 -13.01 9.12
CA GLN A 91 -16.28 -12.99 9.64
C GLN A 91 -17.33 -12.90 8.51
N ALA A 92 -17.34 -13.87 7.59
CA ALA A 92 -18.10 -13.78 6.33
C ALA A 92 -19.60 -13.43 6.44
N PHE A 93 -20.21 -13.70 7.60
CA PHE A 93 -21.63 -13.39 7.84
C PHE A 93 -21.88 -11.91 8.19
N SER A 94 -20.86 -11.18 8.62
CA SER A 94 -20.91 -9.71 8.80
C SER A 94 -20.27 -8.97 7.63
N ASN A 95 -19.48 -9.64 6.78
CA ASN A 95 -18.84 -9.06 5.61
C ASN A 95 -19.15 -9.82 4.32
N ALA A 96 -20.12 -9.31 3.56
CA ALA A 96 -20.54 -9.93 2.29
C ALA A 96 -19.41 -10.03 1.25
N ALA A 97 -18.39 -9.16 1.32
CA ALA A 97 -17.25 -9.23 0.39
C ALA A 97 -16.44 -10.52 0.56
N THR A 98 -16.50 -11.18 1.72
CA THR A 98 -15.80 -12.45 1.94
C THR A 98 -16.30 -13.57 1.03
N PHE A 99 -17.55 -13.51 0.55
CA PHE A 99 -18.06 -14.49 -0.41
C PHE A 99 -17.33 -14.45 -1.75
N LEU A 100 -16.74 -13.30 -2.12
CA LEU A 100 -15.89 -13.18 -3.30
C LEU A 100 -14.58 -13.96 -3.17
N LEU A 101 -14.18 -14.33 -1.95
CA LEU A 101 -13.02 -15.21 -1.69
C LEU A 101 -13.45 -16.68 -1.55
N ILE A 102 -14.53 -16.93 -0.80
CA ILE A 102 -14.99 -18.28 -0.46
C ILE A 102 -15.45 -19.06 -1.70
N VAL A 103 -16.28 -18.43 -2.54
CA VAL A 103 -16.88 -19.11 -3.70
C VAL A 103 -15.81 -19.56 -4.70
N PRO A 104 -14.85 -18.71 -5.11
CA PRO A 104 -13.74 -19.16 -5.97
C PRO A 104 -12.88 -20.25 -5.33
N LEU A 105 -12.60 -20.18 -4.03
CA LEU A 105 -11.82 -21.22 -3.33
C LEU A 105 -12.53 -22.58 -3.38
N LEU A 106 -13.80 -22.65 -3.01
CA LEU A 106 -14.58 -23.90 -3.08
C LEU A 106 -14.74 -24.39 -4.52
N GLY A 107 -14.99 -23.47 -5.46
CA GLY A 107 -15.07 -23.76 -6.88
C GLY A 107 -13.80 -24.41 -7.41
N LEU A 108 -12.63 -23.79 -7.14
CA LEU A 108 -11.32 -24.36 -7.47
C LEU A 108 -11.10 -25.72 -6.81
N GLY A 109 -11.48 -25.85 -5.54
CA GLY A 109 -11.40 -27.13 -4.82
C GLY A 109 -12.15 -28.25 -5.56
N GLY A 110 -13.39 -28.00 -5.98
CA GLY A 110 -14.18 -28.94 -6.77
C GLY A 110 -13.60 -29.21 -8.16
N LEU A 111 -13.11 -28.17 -8.84
CA LEU A 111 -12.47 -28.30 -10.16
C LEU A 111 -11.21 -29.18 -10.09
N TYR A 112 -10.35 -29.01 -9.09
CA TYR A 112 -9.19 -29.87 -8.90
C TYR A 112 -9.56 -31.28 -8.43
N TRP A 113 -10.58 -31.42 -7.58
CA TRP A 113 -11.03 -32.74 -7.11
C TRP A 113 -11.40 -33.67 -8.29
N TYR A 114 -12.18 -33.14 -9.24
CA TYR A 114 -12.64 -33.87 -10.43
C TYR A 114 -11.65 -33.83 -11.61
N GLY A 115 -11.02 -32.67 -11.84
CA GLY A 115 -10.17 -32.40 -12.99
C GLY A 115 -8.88 -33.23 -13.02
N ARG A 116 -8.38 -33.46 -14.23
CA ARG A 116 -7.12 -34.18 -14.49
C ARG A 116 -6.43 -33.55 -15.68
N PHE A 117 -5.37 -32.79 -15.46
CA PHE A 117 -4.63 -32.15 -16.56
C PHE A 117 -3.37 -32.96 -16.90
N HIS A 118 -3.04 -32.99 -18.18
CA HIS A 118 -1.86 -33.63 -18.73
C HIS A 118 -1.42 -32.85 -19.98
N PRO A 119 -0.12 -32.53 -20.15
CA PRO A 119 1.01 -32.86 -19.28
C PRO A 119 1.13 -31.94 -18.04
N ARG A 120 1.54 -32.52 -16.89
CA ARG A 120 1.69 -31.77 -15.62
C ARG A 120 2.78 -30.70 -15.66
N LYS A 121 3.87 -30.95 -16.40
CA LYS A 121 5.01 -30.01 -16.52
C LYS A 121 4.57 -28.64 -17.02
N VAL A 122 3.67 -28.60 -18.01
CA VAL A 122 3.14 -27.35 -18.55
C VAL A 122 2.31 -26.61 -17.50
N ALA A 123 1.46 -27.31 -16.75
CA ALA A 123 0.71 -26.70 -15.65
C ALA A 123 1.63 -26.08 -14.58
N VAL A 124 2.73 -26.76 -14.22
CA VAL A 124 3.74 -26.23 -13.29
C VAL A 124 4.44 -25.00 -13.86
N TYR A 125 4.85 -25.01 -15.13
CA TYR A 125 5.46 -23.83 -15.74
C TYR A 125 4.53 -22.64 -15.80
N LEU A 126 3.23 -22.84 -16.02
CA LEU A 126 2.26 -21.75 -16.02
C LEU A 126 2.06 -21.17 -14.61
N ILE A 127 1.81 -22.01 -13.61
CA ILE A 127 1.51 -21.54 -12.25
C ILE A 127 2.72 -20.93 -11.53
N VAL A 128 3.94 -21.32 -11.89
CA VAL A 128 5.17 -20.74 -11.31
C VAL A 128 5.69 -19.61 -12.21
N GLY A 129 5.85 -19.88 -13.50
CA GLY A 129 6.50 -18.96 -14.43
C GLY A 129 5.74 -17.68 -14.65
N LEU A 130 4.41 -17.73 -14.85
CA LEU A 130 3.64 -16.52 -15.12
C LEU A 130 3.55 -15.58 -13.91
N PRO A 131 3.25 -16.03 -12.68
CA PRO A 131 3.25 -15.13 -11.53
C PRO A 131 4.63 -14.55 -11.20
N LEU A 132 5.71 -15.33 -11.34
CA LEU A 132 7.07 -14.79 -11.17
C LEU A 132 7.41 -13.75 -12.24
N LEU A 133 7.02 -13.99 -13.49
CA LEU A 133 7.18 -13.00 -14.56
C LEU A 133 6.36 -11.74 -14.27
N THR A 134 5.10 -11.88 -13.83
CA THR A 134 4.26 -10.75 -13.39
C THR A 134 4.93 -9.96 -12.27
N LEU A 135 5.42 -10.64 -11.23
CA LEU A 135 6.13 -10.02 -10.12
C LEU A 135 7.34 -9.20 -10.59
N ILE A 136 8.18 -9.77 -11.47
CA ILE A 136 9.36 -9.10 -12.00
C ILE A 136 8.97 -7.87 -12.83
N LEU A 137 8.04 -8.02 -13.78
CA LEU A 137 7.63 -6.93 -14.66
C LEU A 137 6.94 -5.79 -13.89
N SER A 138 6.05 -6.12 -12.97
CA SER A 138 5.31 -5.14 -12.17
C SER A 138 6.13 -4.54 -11.03
N GLY A 139 7.15 -5.25 -10.55
CA GLY A 139 8.07 -4.76 -9.52
C GLY A 139 9.24 -3.94 -10.06
N ALA A 140 9.54 -3.99 -11.37
CA ALA A 140 10.70 -3.34 -11.96
C ALA A 140 10.70 -1.81 -11.82
N GLU A 141 9.57 -1.15 -12.12
CA GLU A 141 9.47 0.30 -11.94
C GLU A 141 9.45 0.69 -10.45
N PRO A 142 8.65 0.05 -9.57
CA PRO A 142 8.61 0.45 -8.17
C PRO A 142 9.95 0.25 -7.45
N VAL A 143 10.67 -0.85 -7.73
CA VAL A 143 12.00 -1.07 -7.14
C VAL A 143 13.01 -0.04 -7.63
N PHE A 144 12.97 0.31 -8.93
CA PHE A 144 13.82 1.35 -9.49
C PHE A 144 13.51 2.70 -8.82
N ARG A 145 12.25 3.10 -8.77
CA ARG A 145 11.79 4.33 -8.10
C ARG A 145 12.29 4.41 -6.65
N VAL A 146 12.02 3.38 -5.85
CA VAL A 146 12.38 3.36 -4.43
C VAL A 146 13.91 3.37 -4.24
N SER A 147 14.68 2.74 -5.14
CA SER A 147 16.14 2.77 -5.11
C SER A 147 16.76 4.14 -5.38
N GLN A 148 16.00 5.05 -6.00
CA GLN A 148 16.44 6.40 -6.36
C GLN A 148 15.93 7.49 -5.40
N ARG A 149 15.22 7.13 -4.32
CA ARG A 149 14.70 8.09 -3.35
C ARG A 149 15.84 8.87 -2.70
N VAL A 150 15.69 10.20 -2.65
CA VAL A 150 16.62 11.05 -1.92
C VAL A 150 16.37 10.91 -0.42
N ASN A 151 17.42 10.53 0.32
CA ASN A 151 17.43 10.56 1.78
C ASN A 151 18.72 11.22 2.23
N ASP A 152 18.61 12.46 2.68
CA ASP A 152 19.73 13.25 3.20
C ASP A 152 19.97 13.06 4.71
N GLY A 153 19.18 12.21 5.36
CA GLY A 153 19.31 11.85 6.78
C GLY A 153 19.01 12.99 7.77
N ASN A 154 18.68 14.20 7.30
CA ASN A 154 18.42 15.32 8.18
C ASN A 154 16.92 15.48 8.42
N LEU A 155 16.52 14.98 9.59
CA LEU A 155 15.18 15.00 10.16
C LEU A 155 14.91 16.22 11.05
N GLN A 156 15.75 17.26 11.01
CA GLN A 156 15.55 18.50 11.77
C GLN A 156 14.47 19.39 11.13
N ALA A 157 14.17 20.53 11.75
CA ALA A 157 13.30 21.52 11.17
C ALA A 157 13.86 21.98 9.81
N ARG A 158 13.02 22.03 8.77
CA ARG A 158 13.45 22.34 7.40
C ARG A 158 12.71 23.52 6.83
N LEU A 159 13.45 24.55 6.41
CA LEU A 159 12.91 25.53 5.49
C LEU A 159 12.77 24.88 4.11
N VAL A 160 11.55 24.80 3.60
CA VAL A 160 11.23 24.33 2.25
C VAL A 160 10.68 25.51 1.47
N SER A 161 11.38 25.88 0.41
CA SER A 161 11.02 26.98 -0.48
C SER A 161 10.89 26.48 -1.91
N GLY A 162 9.83 26.89 -2.59
CA GLY A 162 9.57 26.54 -3.99
C GLY A 162 8.11 26.78 -4.33
N ASN A 163 7.81 26.97 -5.62
CA ASN A 163 6.45 27.08 -6.11
C ASN A 163 5.58 28.10 -5.34
N GLU A 164 6.18 29.28 -5.10
CA GLU A 164 5.59 30.44 -4.42
C GLU A 164 5.26 30.22 -2.93
N VAL A 165 5.65 29.09 -2.34
CA VAL A 165 5.53 28.84 -0.90
C VAL A 165 6.89 28.78 -0.22
N THR A 166 6.93 29.18 1.04
CA THR A 166 8.11 29.06 1.90
C THR A 166 7.67 28.84 3.34
N PHE A 167 7.93 27.65 3.86
CA PHE A 167 7.53 27.24 5.21
C PHE A 167 8.66 26.52 5.91
N THR A 168 8.69 26.64 7.24
CA THR A 168 9.50 25.75 8.07
C THR A 168 8.66 24.54 8.45
N TRP A 169 9.10 23.35 8.06
CA TRP A 169 8.48 22.08 8.39
C TRP A 169 9.10 21.50 9.66
N ALA A 170 8.26 20.96 10.56
CA ALA A 170 8.68 20.49 11.87
C ALA A 170 9.74 19.37 11.81
N PRO A 171 10.63 19.27 12.83
CA PRO A 171 11.55 18.14 12.98
C PRO A 171 10.81 16.84 13.34
N ASP A 172 11.50 15.70 13.22
CA ASP A 172 11.02 14.39 13.67
C ASP A 172 10.75 14.45 15.18
N GLY A 173 9.55 14.05 15.59
CA GLY A 173 9.06 14.29 16.94
C GLY A 173 7.54 14.50 16.99
N PRO A 174 7.01 15.23 18.00
CA PRO A 174 5.57 15.40 18.16
C PRO A 174 4.88 16.12 17.00
N GLY A 175 5.61 16.99 16.30
CA GLY A 175 5.13 17.69 15.10
C GLY A 175 5.28 16.90 13.80
N TRP A 176 5.96 15.75 13.83
CA TRP A 176 6.17 14.87 12.70
C TRP A 176 6.32 13.41 13.18
N PRO A 177 5.23 12.79 13.68
CA PRO A 177 5.31 11.46 14.26
C PRO A 177 5.49 10.37 13.19
N ARG A 178 6.10 9.26 13.61
CA ARG A 178 6.28 8.05 12.79
C ARG A 178 5.11 7.06 12.86
N GLU A 179 4.09 7.41 13.62
CA GLU A 179 2.87 6.62 13.83
C GLU A 179 1.64 7.41 13.38
N GLY A 180 0.58 6.67 13.15
CA GLY A 180 -0.70 7.25 12.79
C GLY A 180 -1.39 7.96 13.94
N ARG A 181 -2.13 9.02 13.58
CA ARG A 181 -2.98 9.80 14.48
C ARG A 181 -4.24 10.22 13.74
N ASP A 182 -5.31 10.43 14.48
CA ASP A 182 -6.51 11.02 13.88
C ASP A 182 -6.31 12.53 13.61
N TRP A 183 -7.26 13.15 12.90
CA TRP A 183 -7.09 14.53 12.47
C TRP A 183 -7.11 15.53 13.63
N ARG A 184 -7.88 15.25 14.70
CA ARG A 184 -7.99 16.14 15.85
C ARG A 184 -6.73 16.07 16.70
N GLU A 185 -6.20 14.87 16.91
CA GLU A 185 -4.91 14.66 17.57
C GLU A 185 -3.78 15.40 16.81
N ALA A 186 -3.80 15.32 15.47
CA ALA A 186 -2.83 16.02 14.62
C ALA A 186 -2.91 17.55 14.77
N GLN A 187 -4.12 18.12 14.74
CA GLN A 187 -4.31 19.55 14.98
C GLN A 187 -3.84 19.98 16.37
N GLN A 188 -4.24 19.22 17.40
CA GLN A 188 -3.88 19.53 18.78
C GLN A 188 -2.37 19.48 18.99
N ALA A 189 -1.70 18.46 18.42
CA ALA A 189 -0.25 18.33 18.48
C ALA A 189 0.46 19.53 17.84
N CYS A 190 0.03 19.99 16.66
CA CYS A 190 0.62 21.18 16.05
C CYS A 190 0.36 22.45 16.89
N ALA A 191 -0.85 22.64 17.39
CA ALA A 191 -1.21 23.84 18.17
C ALA A 191 -0.43 23.96 19.49
N HIS A 192 -0.02 22.84 20.10
CA HIS A 192 0.75 22.80 21.34
C HIS A 192 2.27 22.63 21.11
N LEU A 193 2.73 22.57 19.86
CA LEU A 193 4.12 22.30 19.55
C LEU A 193 5.01 23.48 19.97
N SER A 194 6.08 23.20 20.72
CA SER A 194 7.07 24.21 21.13
C SER A 194 7.74 24.88 19.93
N GLU A 195 8.29 26.09 20.11
CA GLU A 195 8.87 26.86 19.00
C GLU A 195 9.96 26.10 18.21
N ASP A 196 10.74 25.27 18.91
CA ASP A 196 11.79 24.41 18.34
C ASP A 196 11.26 23.13 17.68
N GLY A 197 9.98 22.80 17.87
CA GLY A 197 9.32 21.63 17.30
C GLY A 197 9.59 20.30 18.03
N LEU A 198 10.29 20.31 19.16
CA LEU A 198 10.81 19.10 19.81
C LEU A 198 9.92 18.56 20.94
N SER A 199 8.98 19.36 21.44
CA SER A 199 8.11 18.99 22.58
C SER A 199 6.71 19.58 22.44
N LEU A 200 5.75 19.02 23.19
CA LEU A 200 4.42 19.61 23.34
C LEU A 200 4.37 20.38 24.66
N ALA A 201 3.88 21.62 24.60
CA ALA A 201 3.63 22.45 25.76
C ALA A 201 2.27 22.12 26.39
N ASP A 202 2.11 22.43 27.69
CA ASP A 202 0.84 22.26 28.41
C ASP A 202 -0.25 23.24 27.94
N THR A 203 0.16 24.36 27.33
CA THR A 203 -0.74 25.37 26.78
C THR A 203 -0.54 25.51 25.28
N THR A 204 -1.59 25.91 24.58
CA THR A 204 -1.52 26.25 23.16
C THR A 204 -0.44 27.29 22.88
N GLN A 205 0.37 27.04 21.86
CA GLN A 205 1.42 27.92 21.36
C GLN A 205 1.01 28.64 20.08
N ASP A 206 0.21 27.99 19.22
CA ASP A 206 -0.24 28.50 17.92
C ASP A 206 0.90 28.98 16.99
N ILE A 207 2.10 28.45 17.18
CA ILE A 207 3.27 28.69 16.32
C ILE A 207 3.23 27.77 15.09
N TRP A 208 2.87 26.51 15.32
CA TRP A 208 2.82 25.48 14.30
C TRP A 208 1.38 25.09 14.02
N ARG A 209 1.11 24.68 12.79
CA ARG A 209 -0.20 24.20 12.35
C ARG A 209 -0.06 23.08 11.34
N LEU A 210 -1.15 22.38 11.05
CA LEU A 210 -1.20 21.55 9.85
C LEU A 210 -1.08 22.45 8.59
N PRO A 211 -0.40 21.98 7.53
CA PRO A 211 -0.41 22.66 6.25
C PRO A 211 -1.81 22.55 5.63
N THR A 212 -2.23 23.56 4.88
CA THR A 212 -3.38 23.43 3.98
C THR A 212 -3.05 22.46 2.83
N VAL A 213 -4.06 22.01 2.09
CA VAL A 213 -3.83 21.19 0.89
C VAL A 213 -2.94 21.90 -0.13
N ASP A 214 -3.22 23.17 -0.42
CA ASP A 214 -2.44 23.93 -1.41
C ASP A 214 -0.96 24.04 -0.98
N GLU A 215 -0.69 24.35 0.30
CA GLU A 215 0.68 24.44 0.81
C GLU A 215 1.41 23.09 0.76
N ALA A 216 0.73 21.99 1.09
CA ALA A 216 1.31 20.65 1.03
C ALA A 216 1.60 20.25 -0.42
N VAL A 217 0.63 20.41 -1.32
CA VAL A 217 0.75 20.13 -2.76
C VAL A 217 1.89 20.95 -3.37
N ARG A 218 1.96 22.25 -3.10
CA ARG A 218 3.00 23.12 -3.64
C ARG A 218 4.39 22.82 -3.09
N SER A 219 4.50 22.19 -1.91
CA SER A 219 5.79 21.86 -1.29
C SER A 219 6.39 20.53 -1.77
N MET A 220 5.57 19.65 -2.35
CA MET A 220 5.99 18.32 -2.79
C MET A 220 7.22 18.34 -3.71
N SER A 221 8.05 17.31 -3.60
CA SER A 221 9.32 17.21 -4.32
C SER A 221 9.62 15.83 -4.88
N ARG A 222 10.47 15.80 -5.91
CA ARG A 222 11.12 14.60 -6.43
C ARG A 222 12.57 14.89 -6.84
N TYR A 223 13.48 13.97 -6.54
CA TYR A 223 14.92 14.11 -6.73
C TYR A 223 15.48 15.43 -6.16
N GLY A 224 14.98 15.85 -5.00
CA GLY A 224 15.41 17.08 -4.33
C GLY A 224 15.00 18.37 -5.05
N ARG A 225 14.07 18.28 -6.00
CA ARG A 225 13.49 19.43 -6.71
C ARG A 225 11.99 19.50 -6.46
N ASN A 226 11.44 20.71 -6.41
CA ASN A 226 10.00 20.89 -6.30
C ASN A 226 9.28 20.25 -7.51
N SER A 227 8.12 19.63 -7.24
CA SER A 227 7.33 18.89 -8.23
C SER A 227 6.36 19.75 -9.06
N GLY A 228 6.30 21.06 -8.82
CA GLY A 228 5.41 21.99 -9.52
C GLY A 228 3.93 21.73 -9.20
N GLY A 229 3.63 21.36 -7.97
CA GLY A 229 2.27 20.98 -7.55
C GLY A 229 1.29 22.15 -7.59
N ASN A 230 0.12 21.97 -8.19
CA ASN A 230 -0.97 22.94 -8.16
C ASN A 230 -2.26 22.27 -7.68
N TRP A 231 -2.95 22.89 -6.73
CA TRP A 231 -4.23 22.43 -6.23
C TRP A 231 -5.39 23.10 -6.96
N ASP A 232 -6.19 22.31 -7.64
CA ASP A 232 -7.48 22.73 -8.18
C ASP A 232 -8.58 22.45 -7.16
N ALA A 233 -9.04 23.52 -6.49
CA ALA A 233 -10.08 23.44 -5.48
C ALA A 233 -11.47 23.10 -6.05
N GLU A 234 -11.74 23.42 -7.32
CA GLU A 234 -13.05 23.15 -7.94
C GLU A 234 -13.21 21.66 -8.22
N THR A 235 -12.15 21.02 -8.74
CA THR A 235 -12.18 19.58 -9.05
C THR A 235 -11.62 18.71 -7.93
N SER A 236 -11.10 19.33 -6.86
CA SER A 236 -10.42 18.67 -5.75
C SER A 236 -9.28 17.75 -6.22
N LYS A 237 -8.44 18.27 -7.13
CA LYS A 237 -7.33 17.53 -7.72
C LYS A 237 -6.01 18.28 -7.61
N ALA A 238 -4.96 17.55 -7.26
CA ALA A 238 -3.59 18.02 -7.37
C ALA A 238 -3.01 17.63 -8.74
N ILE A 239 -2.32 18.57 -9.38
CA ILE A 239 -1.62 18.37 -10.65
C ILE A 239 -0.14 18.68 -10.41
N TYR A 240 0.76 17.88 -10.98
CA TYR A 240 2.21 18.05 -10.83
C TYR A 240 2.90 18.02 -12.19
N GLU A 241 3.97 18.79 -12.33
CA GLU A 241 4.88 18.65 -13.47
C GLU A 241 5.65 17.32 -13.39
N THR A 242 6.00 16.91 -12.18
CA THR A 242 6.64 15.63 -11.88
C THR A 242 5.97 15.01 -10.66
N THR A 243 5.41 13.79 -10.80
CA THR A 243 4.80 13.06 -9.68
C THR A 243 5.79 12.94 -8.52
N PRO A 244 5.48 13.49 -7.32
CA PRO A 244 6.38 13.45 -6.18
C PRO A 244 6.58 12.03 -5.64
N ASP A 245 7.53 11.87 -4.72
CA ASP A 245 7.74 10.60 -4.02
C ASP A 245 8.07 10.84 -2.54
N LYS A 246 8.12 9.74 -1.78
CA LYS A 246 8.48 9.72 -0.37
C LYS A 246 9.99 9.93 -0.19
N GLU A 247 10.44 11.17 -0.26
CA GLU A 247 11.84 11.56 -0.13
C GLU A 247 12.05 12.83 0.71
N SER A 248 13.30 13.07 1.10
CA SER A 248 13.74 14.34 1.69
C SER A 248 13.46 15.52 0.74
N PRO A 249 13.17 16.73 1.26
CA PRO A 249 13.20 17.10 2.68
C PRO A 249 11.88 16.87 3.43
N LEU A 250 10.81 16.51 2.72
CA LEU A 250 9.47 16.41 3.31
C LEU A 250 9.26 15.07 4.02
N TRP A 251 9.55 13.96 3.37
CA TRP A 251 9.19 12.65 3.89
C TRP A 251 10.36 11.95 4.56
N ASN A 252 10.05 11.21 5.63
CA ASN A 252 10.98 10.29 6.23
C ASN A 252 10.82 8.98 5.45
N VAL A 253 11.80 8.67 4.61
CA VAL A 253 11.77 7.47 3.78
C VAL A 253 11.70 6.18 4.61
N HIS A 254 12.10 6.27 5.89
CA HIS A 254 12.12 5.17 6.85
C HIS A 254 10.94 5.14 7.83
N SER A 255 9.91 5.95 7.58
CA SER A 255 8.64 5.88 8.32
C SER A 255 7.65 4.96 7.60
N GLN A 256 6.72 4.32 8.31
CA GLN A 256 5.57 3.65 7.68
C GLN A 256 4.50 4.63 7.18
N VAL A 257 4.56 5.90 7.65
CA VAL A 257 3.58 6.93 7.28
C VAL A 257 3.72 7.28 5.80
N ILE A 258 2.63 7.16 5.05
CA ILE A 258 2.54 7.45 3.61
C ILE A 258 1.48 8.51 3.29
N TYR A 259 0.66 8.86 4.27
CA TYR A 259 -0.34 9.92 4.18
C TYR A 259 -0.15 10.94 5.31
N TRP A 260 -0.44 12.20 5.00
CA TRP A 260 -0.52 13.25 6.00
C TRP A 260 -1.88 13.92 6.01
N TRP A 261 -2.34 14.24 7.21
CA TRP A 261 -3.44 15.19 7.40
C TRP A 261 -3.07 16.59 6.94
N THR A 262 -4.07 17.29 6.42
CA THR A 262 -4.00 18.73 6.13
C THR A 262 -5.00 19.50 7.00
N ALA A 263 -4.82 20.81 7.13
CA ALA A 263 -5.76 21.70 7.80
C ALA A 263 -7.06 21.92 7.01
N THR A 264 -7.09 21.59 5.72
CA THR A 264 -8.23 21.87 4.86
C THR A 264 -9.35 20.85 5.12
N GLU A 265 -10.44 21.33 5.70
CA GLU A 265 -11.65 20.56 5.92
C GLU A 265 -12.47 20.43 4.64
N VAL A 266 -13.14 19.29 4.49
CA VAL A 266 -14.16 19.08 3.46
C VAL A 266 -15.53 19.47 4.04
N ASN A 267 -15.76 19.07 5.29
CA ASN A 267 -16.96 19.33 6.09
C ASN A 267 -16.65 19.03 7.57
N GLU A 268 -17.68 19.05 8.43
CA GLU A 268 -17.54 18.80 9.87
C GLU A 268 -16.92 17.43 10.20
N GLU A 269 -17.15 16.41 9.38
CA GLU A 269 -16.71 15.03 9.62
C GLU A 269 -15.45 14.63 8.87
N GLN A 270 -15.08 15.38 7.82
CA GLN A 270 -14.03 15.00 6.88
C GLN A 270 -13.01 16.12 6.65
N ALA A 271 -11.75 15.73 6.50
CA ALA A 271 -10.67 16.60 6.08
C ALA A 271 -9.89 15.95 4.94
N TYR A 272 -9.12 16.75 4.21
CA TYR A 272 -8.24 16.22 3.18
C TYR A 272 -6.99 15.61 3.79
N MET A 273 -6.58 14.47 3.24
CA MET A 273 -5.24 13.93 3.41
C MET A 273 -4.49 13.91 2.09
N ILE A 274 -3.17 13.98 2.16
CA ILE A 274 -2.27 13.94 1.01
C ILE A 274 -1.32 12.74 1.13
N ALA A 275 -1.14 12.03 0.03
CA ALA A 275 -0.17 10.95 -0.11
C ALA A 275 1.20 11.46 -0.53
N TYR A 276 2.23 10.67 -0.24
CA TYR A 276 3.60 11.00 -0.66
C TYR A 276 3.76 11.14 -2.18
N ASP A 277 2.90 10.49 -2.97
CA ASP A 277 2.87 10.59 -4.43
C ASP A 277 2.02 11.79 -4.92
N GLY A 278 1.57 12.63 -3.99
CA GLY A 278 0.92 13.90 -4.25
C GLY A 278 -0.59 13.81 -4.41
N GLN A 279 -1.17 12.60 -4.39
CA GLN A 279 -2.62 12.43 -4.49
C GLN A 279 -3.31 12.96 -3.22
N VAL A 280 -4.49 13.54 -3.40
CA VAL A 280 -5.29 14.14 -2.33
C VAL A 280 -6.70 13.57 -2.37
N TRP A 281 -7.26 13.24 -1.21
CA TRP A 281 -8.63 12.76 -1.11
C TRP A 281 -9.25 13.06 0.26
N PRO A 282 -10.58 13.14 0.34
CA PRO A 282 -11.28 13.31 1.60
C PRO A 282 -11.17 12.07 2.47
N ARG A 283 -11.09 12.27 3.79
CA ARG A 283 -11.12 11.18 4.76
C ARG A 283 -11.84 11.58 6.05
N SER A 284 -12.48 10.61 6.70
CA SER A 284 -13.10 10.83 8.02
C SER A 284 -12.05 11.26 9.03
N LYS A 285 -12.32 12.32 9.78
CA LYS A 285 -11.42 12.85 10.82
C LYS A 285 -11.13 11.86 11.95
N GLN A 286 -11.94 10.82 12.10
CA GLN A 286 -11.76 9.73 13.08
C GLN A 286 -10.84 8.61 12.56
N PHE A 287 -10.45 8.63 11.29
CA PHE A 287 -9.66 7.57 10.68
C PHE A 287 -8.17 7.78 10.99
N GLY A 288 -7.61 7.07 11.97
CA GLY A 288 -6.19 7.19 12.33
C GLY A 288 -5.39 5.88 12.22
N PRO A 289 -5.29 5.23 11.03
CA PRO A 289 -4.46 4.04 10.89
C PRO A 289 -2.97 4.39 11.03
N ALA A 290 -2.15 3.40 11.38
CA ALA A 290 -0.71 3.58 11.65
C ALA A 290 0.11 4.27 10.53
N TYR A 291 -0.39 4.26 9.29
CA TYR A 291 0.26 4.80 8.10
C TYR A 291 -0.22 6.22 7.71
N LEU A 292 -1.14 6.83 8.48
CA LEU A 292 -1.65 8.19 8.29
C LEU A 292 -1.28 9.09 9.47
N GLY A 293 -0.29 9.96 9.26
CA GLY A 293 0.22 10.88 10.27
C GLY A 293 0.03 12.33 9.87
N PHE A 294 1.00 13.17 10.21
CA PHE A 294 1.04 14.58 9.83
C PHE A 294 2.47 15.12 9.90
N ARG A 295 2.68 16.31 9.35
CA ARG A 295 3.87 17.12 9.61
C ARG A 295 3.47 18.58 9.72
N CYS A 296 3.77 19.22 10.85
CA CYS A 296 3.38 20.62 11.08
C CYS A 296 4.28 21.59 10.30
N VAL A 297 3.74 22.77 10.01
CA VAL A 297 4.41 23.89 9.34
C VAL A 297 4.23 25.19 10.12
N LYS A 298 5.17 26.13 9.94
CA LYS A 298 5.09 27.53 10.38
C LYS A 298 5.67 28.48 9.33
#